data_AF-A0A9N9T1R7-F1
#
_entry.id   AF-A0A9N9T1R7-F1
#
_cell.length_a   1.000
_cell.length_b   1.000
_cell.length_c   1.000
_cell.angle_alpha   90.00
_cell.angle_beta   90.00
_cell.angle_gamma   90.00
#
_symmetry.space_group_name_H-M   'P 1'
#
loop_
_entity.id
_entity.type
_entity.pdbx_description
1 polymer ?
#
loop_
_entity_poly.entity_id
_entity_poly.type
_entity_poly.pdbx_seq_one_letter_code
_entity_poly.pdbx_strand_id
1 'polypeptide(L)'
;MLQQLNAVSGAVDLKMNYSKTKILSRDQTNITIQNHTIENVEHYVYLGHVIKLGKPNQDAEIKRRTQLAWGIFSKLAYILKNTFIPVNLKKKVYSTCILPVCTYCPETVALTKKSAKKLETKQRAMERIMLGISLRDKIRNIKIRRRTKVRDIMTDITEMKWHWAGHVARYNDNRSTWRILEWRPRTNKKHGKTLKKIGRWHKNSSRQIVD
;
A
#
# COMPACT_ATOMS: atom_id res chain seq x y z
N MET A 1 -24.63 19.52 1.12
CA MET A 1 -24.35 18.07 1.35
C MET A 1 -24.04 17.74 2.81
N LEU A 2 -22.96 18.24 3.44
CA LEU A 2 -22.61 17.84 4.83
C LEU A 2 -23.65 18.24 5.89
N GLN A 3 -24.25 19.43 5.78
CA GLN A 3 -25.33 19.86 6.67
C GLN A 3 -26.58 18.98 6.51
N GLN A 4 -26.92 18.59 5.28
CA GLN A 4 -28.01 17.67 4.99
C GLN A 4 -27.73 16.29 5.60
N LEU A 5 -26.50 15.78 5.47
CA LEU A 5 -26.10 14.53 6.12
C LEU A 5 -26.29 14.61 7.65
N ASN A 6 -25.91 15.72 8.27
CA ASN A 6 -26.11 15.93 9.71
C ASN A 6 -27.60 15.95 10.10
N ALA A 7 -28.45 16.61 9.30
CA ALA A 7 -29.89 16.65 9.52
C ALA A 7 -30.55 15.26 9.38
N VAL A 8 -30.23 14.52 8.30
CA VAL A 8 -30.76 13.17 8.09
C VAL A 8 -30.25 12.18 9.13
N SER A 9 -28.98 12.30 9.55
CA SER A 9 -28.44 11.47 10.63
C SER A 9 -29.16 11.74 11.95
N GLY A 10 -29.50 13.00 12.23
CA GLY A 10 -30.27 13.38 13.42
C GLY A 10 -31.69 12.81 13.41
N ALA A 11 -32.31 12.62 12.24
CA ALA A 11 -33.63 11.99 12.12
C ALA A 11 -33.64 10.50 12.51
N VAL A 12 -32.47 9.86 12.55
CA VAL A 12 -32.28 8.46 12.97
C VAL A 12 -31.44 8.36 14.25
N ASP A 13 -31.39 9.42 15.06
CA ASP A 13 -30.65 9.51 16.34
C ASP A 13 -29.13 9.26 16.23
N LEU A 14 -28.54 9.48 15.05
CA LEU A 14 -27.10 9.42 14.83
C LEU A 14 -26.46 10.81 14.90
N LYS A 15 -25.38 10.93 15.68
CA LYS A 15 -24.59 12.16 15.82
C LYS A 15 -23.25 12.06 15.09
N MET A 16 -22.92 13.10 14.33
CA MET A 16 -21.62 13.21 13.67
C MET A 16 -20.50 13.45 14.68
N ASN A 17 -19.39 12.73 14.55
CA ASN A 17 -18.18 12.98 15.34
C ASN A 17 -17.29 14.01 14.64
N TYR A 18 -17.32 15.25 15.10
CA TYR A 18 -16.56 16.35 14.50
C TYR A 18 -15.04 16.17 14.63
N SER A 19 -14.55 15.45 15.65
CA SER A 19 -13.12 15.16 15.81
C SER A 19 -12.60 14.19 14.74
N LYS A 20 -13.43 13.24 14.28
CA LYS A 20 -13.08 12.26 13.22
C LYS A 20 -13.40 12.76 11.80
N THR A 21 -14.32 13.69 11.68
CA THR A 21 -14.75 14.28 10.39
C THR A 21 -13.76 15.36 9.98
N LYS A 22 -13.16 15.20 8.79
CA LYS A 22 -12.13 16.10 8.26
C LYS A 22 -12.40 16.38 6.79
N ILE A 23 -11.95 17.53 6.29
CA ILE A 23 -12.05 17.89 4.88
C ILE A 23 -10.69 17.65 4.23
N LEU A 24 -10.68 16.82 3.19
CA LEU A 24 -9.52 16.60 2.33
C LEU A 24 -9.79 17.26 0.98
N SER A 25 -9.39 18.51 0.84
CA SER A 25 -9.59 19.31 -0.38
C SER A 25 -8.29 20.00 -0.80
N ARG A 26 -8.15 20.29 -2.10
CA ARG A 26 -7.06 21.13 -2.62
C ARG A 26 -7.29 22.59 -2.23
N ASP A 27 -8.56 22.99 -2.28
CA ASP A 27 -8.98 24.34 -1.96
C ASP A 27 -9.38 24.34 -0.48
N GLN A 28 -8.74 25.18 0.33
CA GLN A 28 -9.02 25.28 1.75
C GLN A 28 -10.38 25.97 1.93
N THR A 29 -11.42 25.15 2.10
CA THR A 29 -12.78 25.63 2.34
C THR A 29 -13.10 25.55 3.82
N ASN A 30 -13.54 26.66 4.41
CA ASN A 30 -14.03 26.67 5.78
C ASN A 30 -15.50 26.24 5.78
N ILE A 31 -15.76 25.03 6.31
CA ILE A 31 -17.13 24.51 6.44
C ILE A 31 -17.47 24.43 7.92
N THR A 32 -18.57 25.08 8.30
CA THR A 32 -19.12 25.06 9.66
C THR A 32 -20.42 24.25 9.71
N ILE A 33 -20.56 23.41 10.73
CA ILE A 33 -21.77 22.62 11.00
C ILE A 33 -22.14 22.80 12.46
N GLN A 34 -23.34 23.30 12.76
CA GLN A 34 -23.83 23.48 14.14
C GLN A 34 -22.76 24.16 15.05
N ASN A 35 -22.19 25.27 14.56
CA ASN A 35 -21.11 26.05 15.20
C ASN A 35 -19.75 25.34 15.36
N HIS A 36 -19.54 24.17 14.75
CA HIS A 36 -18.25 23.48 14.71
C HIS A 36 -17.59 23.66 13.34
N THR A 37 -16.40 24.24 13.32
CA THR A 37 -15.56 24.32 12.11
C THR A 37 -14.86 23.00 11.87
N ILE A 38 -15.06 22.40 10.70
CA ILE A 38 -14.37 21.16 10.34
C ILE A 38 -12.95 21.46 9.89
N GLU A 39 -11.99 20.73 10.45
CA GLU A 39 -10.57 20.86 10.11
C GLU A 39 -10.30 20.38 8.68
N ASN A 40 -9.53 21.19 7.95
CA ASN A 40 -8.94 20.83 6.66
C ASN A 40 -7.62 20.09 6.87
N VAL A 41 -7.48 18.90 6.29
CA VAL A 41 -6.29 18.04 6.43
C VAL A 41 -5.62 17.80 5.09
N GLU A 42 -4.29 17.70 5.08
CA GLU A 42 -3.53 17.37 3.86
C GLU A 42 -3.63 15.88 3.47
N HIS A 43 -3.87 15.03 4.46
CA HIS A 43 -3.94 13.58 4.29
C HIS A 43 -4.93 13.00 5.29
N TYR A 44 -5.58 11.92 4.92
CA TYR A 44 -6.56 11.24 5.75
C TYR A 44 -6.41 9.72 5.62
N VAL A 45 -6.62 8.98 6.72
CA VAL A 45 -6.59 7.52 6.70
C VAL A 45 -8.01 7.02 6.48
N TYR A 46 -8.29 6.51 5.29
CA TYR A 46 -9.59 5.93 4.95
C TYR A 46 -9.47 4.41 4.77
N LEU A 47 -10.27 3.63 5.51
CA LEU A 47 -10.23 2.16 5.51
C LEU A 47 -8.81 1.60 5.68
N GLY A 48 -8.05 2.27 6.53
CA GLY A 48 -6.67 1.93 6.81
C GLY A 48 -5.67 2.34 5.75
N HIS A 49 -6.02 2.97 4.63
CA HIS A 49 -5.12 3.48 3.59
C HIS A 49 -4.97 5.01 3.68
N VAL A 50 -3.74 5.54 3.61
CA VAL A 50 -3.53 6.99 3.58
C VAL A 50 -3.84 7.54 2.21
N ILE A 51 -4.77 8.48 2.18
CA ILE A 51 -5.10 9.27 1.00
C ILE A 51 -4.49 10.65 1.21
N LYS A 52 -3.58 11.04 0.32
CA LYS A 52 -3.04 12.39 0.17
C LYS A 52 -3.35 12.90 -1.23
N LEU A 53 -3.70 14.18 -1.34
CA LEU A 53 -4.00 14.77 -2.63
C LEU A 53 -2.72 14.96 -3.47
N GLY A 54 -2.81 14.66 -4.76
CA GLY A 54 -1.75 14.88 -5.74
C GLY A 54 -0.75 13.73 -5.92
N LYS A 55 0.37 14.03 -6.57
CA LYS A 55 1.42 13.06 -6.92
C LYS A 55 2.01 12.26 -5.74
N PRO A 56 2.20 12.80 -4.52
CA PRO A 56 2.87 12.06 -3.45
C PRO A 56 1.97 11.02 -2.76
N ASN A 57 0.71 10.84 -3.17
CA ASN A 57 -0.24 9.92 -2.54
C ASN A 57 0.33 8.51 -2.36
N GLN A 58 0.81 7.94 -3.46
CA GLN A 58 1.31 6.57 -3.51
C GLN A 58 2.53 6.36 -2.60
N ASP A 59 3.44 7.34 -2.60
CA ASP A 59 4.64 7.29 -1.75
C ASP A 59 4.31 7.47 -0.28
N ALA A 60 3.28 8.27 0.06
CA ALA A 60 2.83 8.47 1.43
C ALA A 60 2.32 7.15 2.05
N GLU A 61 1.49 6.42 1.31
CA GLU A 61 1.00 5.12 1.79
C GLU A 61 2.14 4.09 1.92
N ILE A 62 3.02 3.97 0.93
CA ILE A 62 4.16 3.03 0.99
C ILE A 62 5.05 3.35 2.20
N LYS A 63 5.31 4.64 2.45
CA LYS A 63 6.08 5.08 3.61
C LYS A 63 5.40 4.67 4.91
N ARG A 64 4.09 4.91 5.04
CA ARG A 64 3.33 4.51 6.22
C ARG A 64 3.34 3.00 6.43
N ARG A 65 3.10 2.19 5.40
CA ARG A 65 3.15 0.72 5.48
C ARG A 65 4.49 0.21 5.95
N THR A 66 5.56 0.80 5.40
CA THR A 66 6.93 0.50 5.81
C THR A 66 7.15 0.81 7.29
N GLN A 67 6.65 1.95 7.78
CA GLN A 67 6.77 2.35 9.18
C GLN A 67 5.96 1.44 10.11
N LEU A 68 4.72 1.11 9.74
CA LEU A 68 3.88 0.17 10.50
C LEU A 68 4.51 -1.21 10.59
N ALA A 69 5.00 -1.75 9.47
CA ALA A 69 5.70 -3.03 9.43
C ALA A 69 6.96 -3.01 10.31
N TRP A 70 7.71 -1.90 10.30
CA TRP A 70 8.86 -1.72 11.18
C TRP A 70 8.48 -1.62 12.66
N GLY A 71 7.36 -0.97 12.97
CA GLY A 71 6.81 -0.92 14.32
C GLY A 71 6.46 -2.32 14.85
N ILE A 72 5.77 -3.12 14.05
CA ILE A 72 5.46 -4.52 14.39
C ILE A 72 6.74 -5.36 14.54
N PHE A 73 7.70 -5.21 13.62
CA PHE A 73 8.99 -5.87 13.74
C PHE A 73 9.70 -5.53 15.04
N SER A 74 9.65 -4.26 15.45
CA SER A 74 10.26 -3.79 16.70
C SER A 74 9.55 -4.37 17.92
N LYS A 75 8.22 -4.45 17.91
CA LYS A 75 7.44 -5.10 18.98
C LYS A 75 7.75 -6.60 19.08
N LEU A 76 7.99 -7.27 17.95
CA LEU A 76 8.35 -8.69 17.89
C LEU A 76 9.87 -8.94 17.98
N ALA A 77 10.65 -7.93 18.36
CA ALA A 77 12.10 -8.03 18.42
C ALA A 77 12.58 -9.12 19.38
N TYR A 78 11.85 -9.39 20.47
CA TYR A 78 12.18 -10.44 21.44
C TYR A 78 12.18 -11.85 20.82
N ILE A 79 11.41 -12.09 19.75
CA ILE A 79 11.47 -13.33 18.97
C ILE A 79 12.48 -13.21 17.84
N LEU A 80 12.40 -12.13 17.07
CA LEU A 80 13.12 -12.01 15.81
C LEU A 80 14.63 -11.79 16.02
N LYS A 81 15.04 -11.12 17.09
CA LYS A 81 16.45 -10.88 17.43
C LYS A 81 17.07 -12.00 18.26
N ASN A 82 16.27 -12.84 18.91
CA ASN A 82 16.77 -13.88 19.81
C ASN A 82 17.57 -14.95 19.05
N THR A 83 18.81 -15.19 19.46
CA THR A 83 19.74 -16.14 18.81
C THR A 83 19.36 -17.61 19.03
N PHE A 84 18.66 -17.93 20.11
CA PHE A 84 18.21 -19.29 20.43
C PHE A 84 17.06 -19.78 19.53
N ILE A 85 16.32 -18.85 18.90
CA ILE A 85 15.19 -19.20 18.05
C ILE A 85 15.68 -19.53 16.64
N PRO A 86 15.31 -20.70 16.08
CA PRO A 86 15.74 -21.09 14.74
C PRO A 86 15.15 -20.16 13.66
N VAL A 87 15.93 -19.92 12.61
CA VAL A 87 15.60 -18.98 11.52
C VAL A 87 14.27 -19.35 10.84
N ASN A 88 13.93 -20.64 10.75
CA ASN A 88 12.68 -21.10 10.16
C ASN A 88 11.45 -20.57 10.91
N LEU A 89 11.48 -20.54 12.25
CA LEU A 89 10.39 -19.98 13.06
C LEU A 89 10.33 -18.47 12.92
N LYS A 90 11.48 -17.79 12.93
CA LYS A 90 11.53 -16.34 12.68
C LYS A 90 10.97 -15.97 11.31
N LYS A 91 11.27 -16.77 10.28
CA LYS A 91 10.69 -16.62 8.94
C LYS A 91 9.16 -16.77 9.00
N LYS A 92 8.64 -17.77 9.70
CA LYS A 92 7.18 -17.98 9.83
C LYS A 92 6.51 -16.77 10.49
N VAL A 93 7.08 -16.25 11.57
CA VAL A 93 6.59 -15.04 12.25
C VAL A 93 6.67 -13.82 11.31
N TYR A 94 7.77 -13.64 10.59
CA TYR A 94 7.92 -12.57 9.62
C TYR A 94 6.83 -12.61 8.53
N SER A 95 6.67 -13.76 7.88
CA SER A 95 5.72 -13.96 6.79
C SER A 95 4.26 -13.83 7.24
N THR A 96 3.95 -14.18 8.49
CA THR A 96 2.57 -14.16 9.00
C THR A 96 2.19 -12.81 9.58
N CYS A 97 3.09 -12.15 10.32
CA CYS A 97 2.73 -10.95 11.10
C CYS A 97 3.21 -9.64 10.47
N ILE A 98 4.38 -9.64 9.81
CA ILE A 98 5.03 -8.40 9.35
C ILE A 98 4.77 -8.17 7.86
N LEU A 99 4.91 -9.23 7.06
CA LEU A 99 4.73 -9.14 5.62
C LEU A 99 3.33 -8.62 5.23
N PRO A 100 2.20 -9.11 5.80
CA PRO A 100 0.87 -8.63 5.42
C PRO A 100 0.64 -7.15 5.74
N VAL A 101 1.27 -6.64 6.80
CA VAL A 101 1.21 -5.21 7.16
C VAL A 101 1.91 -4.35 6.11
N CYS A 102 3.03 -4.85 5.58
CA CYS A 102 3.80 -4.16 4.56
C CYS A 102 3.11 -4.25 3.18
N THR A 103 2.53 -5.39 2.86
CA THR A 103 1.84 -5.68 1.59
C THR A 103 0.33 -5.52 1.70
N TYR A 104 -0.16 -4.58 2.51
CA TYR A 104 -1.59 -4.30 2.56
C TYR A 104 -2.02 -3.44 1.37
N CYS A 105 -3.06 -3.88 0.67
CA CYS A 105 -3.66 -3.20 -0.48
C CYS A 105 -2.67 -2.80 -1.61
N PRO A 106 -1.67 -3.64 -1.97
CA PRO A 106 -0.70 -3.31 -3.02
C PRO A 106 -1.35 -3.18 -4.39
N GLU A 107 -2.55 -3.73 -4.59
CA GLU A 107 -3.34 -3.67 -5.81
C GLU A 107 -3.67 -2.23 -6.18
N THR A 108 -4.04 -1.41 -5.19
CA THR A 108 -4.42 0.00 -5.38
C THR A 108 -3.23 0.94 -5.47
N VAL A 109 -2.02 0.46 -5.13
CA VAL A 109 -0.81 1.28 -5.08
C VAL A 109 0.02 1.17 -6.35
N ALA A 110 0.34 2.32 -6.96
CA ALA A 110 1.26 2.36 -8.10
C ALA A 110 2.72 2.40 -7.62
N LEU A 111 3.45 1.28 -7.78
CA LEU A 111 4.85 1.19 -7.39
C LEU A 111 5.77 1.80 -8.44
N THR A 112 6.56 2.81 -8.04
CA THR A 112 7.72 3.26 -8.80
C THR A 112 8.93 2.37 -8.51
N LYS A 113 9.95 2.39 -9.39
CA LYS A 113 11.22 1.69 -9.12
C LYS A 113 11.85 2.14 -7.79
N LYS A 114 11.75 3.44 -7.46
CA LYS A 114 12.28 4.01 -6.22
C LYS A 114 11.53 3.46 -5.00
N SER A 115 10.21 3.40 -5.06
CA SER A 115 9.38 2.93 -3.94
C SER A 115 9.52 1.42 -3.73
N ALA A 116 9.57 0.64 -4.81
CA ALA A 116 9.92 -0.79 -4.77
C ALA A 116 11.29 -1.01 -4.11
N LYS A 117 12.30 -0.22 -4.49
CA LYS A 117 13.64 -0.36 -3.91
C LYS A 117 13.68 -0.08 -2.41
N LYS A 118 12.88 0.89 -1.94
CA LYS A 118 12.73 1.19 -0.50
C LYS A 118 12.17 -0.01 0.27
N LEU A 119 11.14 -0.67 -0.26
CA LEU A 119 10.55 -1.87 0.33
C LEU A 119 11.56 -3.01 0.43
N GLU A 120 12.25 -3.32 -0.68
CA GLU A 120 13.31 -4.33 -0.70
C GLU A 120 14.38 -4.04 0.36
N THR A 121 14.85 -2.79 0.41
CA THR A 121 15.92 -2.36 1.34
C THR A 121 15.48 -2.54 2.79
N LYS A 122 14.22 -2.24 3.11
CA LYS A 122 13.67 -2.38 4.44
C LYS A 122 13.49 -3.85 4.83
N GLN A 123 13.04 -4.69 3.91
CA GLN A 123 13.04 -6.14 4.11
C GLN A 123 14.47 -6.66 4.36
N ARG A 124 15.46 -6.24 3.56
CA ARG A 124 16.87 -6.64 3.76
C ARG A 124 17.36 -6.25 5.15
N ALA A 125 17.02 -5.06 5.63
CA ALA A 125 17.40 -4.59 6.97
C ALA A 125 16.79 -5.48 8.08
N MET A 126 15.50 -5.82 7.97
CA MET A 126 14.83 -6.73 8.92
C MET A 126 15.47 -8.12 8.93
N GLU A 127 15.77 -8.68 7.75
CA GLU A 127 16.41 -9.99 7.63
C GLU A 127 17.82 -10.04 8.21
N ARG A 128 18.60 -8.96 8.07
CA ARG A 128 19.92 -8.86 8.72
C ARG A 128 19.80 -8.93 10.24
N ILE A 129 18.86 -8.16 10.79
CA ILE A 129 18.59 -8.14 12.23
C ILE A 129 18.14 -9.52 12.72
N MET A 130 17.30 -10.23 11.95
CA MET A 130 16.87 -11.60 12.29
C MET A 130 18.03 -12.59 12.40
N LEU A 131 19.11 -12.36 11.64
CA LEU A 131 20.32 -13.18 11.65
C LEU A 131 21.41 -12.66 12.61
N GLY A 132 21.18 -11.54 13.30
CA GLY A 132 22.21 -10.90 14.14
C GLY A 132 23.39 -10.32 13.35
N ILE A 133 23.22 -10.04 12.05
CA ILE A 133 24.30 -9.57 11.17
C ILE A 133 24.36 -8.04 11.16
N SER A 134 25.53 -7.49 11.50
CA SER A 134 25.82 -6.06 11.41
C SER A 134 26.19 -5.65 9.99
N LEU A 135 25.99 -4.38 9.62
CA LEU A 135 26.47 -3.84 8.33
C LEU A 135 27.99 -3.94 8.19
N ARG A 136 28.73 -3.92 9.32
CA ARG A 136 30.19 -4.01 9.36
C ARG A 136 30.72 -5.36 8.85
N ASP A 137 29.92 -6.41 8.95
CA ASP A 137 30.29 -7.76 8.50
C ASP A 137 30.39 -7.86 6.96
N LYS A 138 29.96 -6.82 6.22
CA LYS A 138 30.00 -6.73 4.74
C LYS A 138 29.43 -7.95 4.00
N ILE A 139 28.54 -8.70 4.67
CA ILE A 139 27.89 -9.87 4.08
C ILE A 139 26.96 -9.45 2.94
N ARG A 140 27.16 -10.08 1.77
CA ARG A 140 26.34 -9.89 0.56
C ARG A 140 24.88 -10.30 0.78
N ASN A 141 23.94 -9.55 0.19
CA ASN A 141 22.50 -9.80 0.29
C ASN A 141 22.07 -11.21 -0.18
N ILE A 142 22.78 -11.79 -1.14
CA ILE A 142 22.52 -13.15 -1.64
C ILE A 142 22.70 -14.19 -0.53
N LYS A 143 23.74 -14.04 0.32
CA LYS A 143 24.00 -14.94 1.45
C LYS A 143 22.94 -14.80 2.53
N ILE A 144 22.47 -13.58 2.79
CA ILE A 144 21.36 -13.31 3.72
C ILE A 144 20.08 -14.01 3.24
N ARG A 145 19.72 -13.85 1.97
CA ARG A 145 18.55 -14.51 1.36
C ARG A 145 18.62 -16.03 1.44
N ARG A 146 19.79 -16.61 1.17
CA ARG A 146 20.00 -18.06 1.26
C ARG A 146 19.80 -18.60 2.69
N ARG A 147 20.17 -17.80 3.70
CA ARG A 147 20.01 -18.16 5.12
C ARG A 147 18.59 -17.96 5.63
N THR A 148 17.96 -16.83 5.34
CA THR A 148 16.59 -16.53 5.82
C THR A 148 15.51 -17.30 5.06
N LYS A 149 15.73 -17.55 3.76
CA LYS A 149 14.76 -18.16 2.84
C LYS A 149 13.39 -17.47 2.85
N VAL A 150 13.33 -16.19 3.22
CA VAL A 150 12.11 -15.38 3.19
C VAL A 150 11.81 -15.03 1.73
N ARG A 151 10.53 -15.07 1.33
CA ARG A 151 10.10 -14.67 -0.02
C ARG A 151 10.36 -13.18 -0.23
N ASP A 152 10.70 -12.80 -1.45
CA ASP A 152 10.92 -11.40 -1.77
C ASP A 152 9.57 -10.65 -1.76
N ILE A 153 9.52 -9.53 -1.05
CA ILE A 153 8.31 -8.71 -0.95
C ILE A 153 7.78 -8.29 -2.32
N MET A 154 8.69 -8.06 -3.27
CA MET A 154 8.30 -7.67 -4.63
C MET A 154 7.64 -8.81 -5.40
N THR A 155 8.03 -10.05 -5.12
CA THR A 155 7.36 -11.23 -5.69
C THR A 155 5.95 -11.33 -5.15
N ASP A 156 5.77 -11.22 -3.83
CA ASP A 156 4.45 -11.29 -3.19
C ASP A 156 3.52 -10.18 -3.68
N ILE A 157 4.01 -8.93 -3.75
CA ILE A 157 3.22 -7.82 -4.29
C ILE A 157 2.85 -8.05 -5.76
N THR A 158 3.78 -8.55 -6.56
CA THR A 158 3.51 -8.81 -7.98
C THR A 158 2.44 -9.87 -8.15
N GLU A 159 2.52 -10.96 -7.38
CA GLU A 159 1.53 -12.03 -7.38
C GLU A 159 0.15 -11.54 -6.95
N MET A 160 0.06 -10.78 -5.85
CA MET A 160 -1.20 -10.19 -5.38
C MET A 160 -1.85 -9.29 -6.44
N LYS A 161 -1.05 -8.46 -7.12
CA LYS A 161 -1.54 -7.63 -8.21
C LYS A 161 -2.02 -8.47 -9.40
N TRP A 162 -1.35 -9.57 -9.74
CA TRP A 162 -1.79 -10.49 -10.80
C TRP A 162 -3.08 -11.21 -10.44
N HIS A 163 -3.21 -11.71 -9.21
CA HIS A 163 -4.45 -12.32 -8.71
C HIS A 163 -5.62 -11.34 -8.79
N TRP A 164 -5.40 -10.08 -8.38
CA TRP A 164 -6.41 -9.04 -8.49
C TRP A 164 -6.77 -8.70 -9.93
N ALA A 165 -5.78 -8.58 -10.82
CA ALA A 165 -6.04 -8.33 -12.24
C ALA A 165 -6.81 -9.48 -12.89
N GLY A 166 -6.47 -10.73 -12.56
CA GLY A 166 -7.21 -11.91 -13.01
C GLY A 166 -8.63 -11.94 -12.45
N HIS A 167 -8.83 -11.55 -11.18
CA HIS A 167 -10.15 -11.39 -10.58
C HIS A 167 -10.98 -10.32 -11.30
N VAL A 168 -10.37 -9.19 -11.66
CA VAL A 168 -11.04 -8.13 -12.41
C VAL A 168 -11.39 -8.58 -13.83
N ALA A 169 -10.50 -9.32 -14.51
CA ALA A 169 -10.71 -9.82 -15.87
C ALA A 169 -11.83 -10.87 -15.99
N ARG A 170 -12.24 -11.51 -14.90
CA ARG A 170 -13.36 -12.47 -14.88
C ARG A 170 -14.74 -11.80 -14.77
N TYR A 171 -14.80 -10.50 -14.49
CA TYR A 171 -16.07 -9.79 -14.49
C TYR A 171 -16.56 -9.59 -15.93
N ASN A 172 -17.80 -10.00 -16.18
CA ASN A 172 -18.50 -9.73 -17.45
C ASN A 172 -19.47 -8.55 -17.34
N ASP A 173 -19.46 -7.84 -16.20
CA ASP A 173 -20.32 -6.70 -15.94
C ASP A 173 -19.56 -5.37 -16.04
N ASN A 174 -20.27 -4.31 -16.46
CA ASN A 174 -19.70 -2.98 -16.69
C ASN A 174 -19.45 -2.23 -15.36
N ARG A 175 -18.88 -2.91 -14.35
CA ARG A 175 -18.57 -2.33 -13.04
C ARG A 175 -17.55 -1.20 -13.17
N SER A 176 -17.61 -0.28 -12.21
CA SER A 176 -16.69 0.84 -12.10
C SER A 176 -15.22 0.40 -12.09
N THR A 177 -14.91 -0.78 -11.52
CA THR A 177 -13.57 -1.36 -11.47
C THR A 177 -13.00 -1.64 -12.86
N TRP A 178 -13.79 -2.27 -13.74
CA TRP A 178 -13.42 -2.52 -15.13
C TRP A 178 -13.24 -1.19 -15.88
N ARG A 179 -14.22 -0.28 -15.74
CA ARG A 179 -14.17 1.05 -16.35
C ARG A 179 -12.91 1.83 -15.94
N ILE A 180 -12.54 1.82 -14.66
CA ILE A 180 -11.34 2.50 -14.16
C ILE A 180 -10.06 1.86 -14.70
N LEU A 181 -10.03 0.53 -14.85
CA LEU A 181 -8.88 -0.20 -15.39
C LEU A 181 -8.64 0.13 -16.87
N GLU A 182 -9.71 0.14 -17.67
CA GLU A 182 -9.65 0.50 -19.09
C GLU A 182 -9.50 2.01 -19.33
N TRP A 183 -9.85 2.83 -18.32
CA TRP A 183 -9.89 4.27 -18.46
C TRP A 183 -8.56 4.83 -18.93
N ARG A 184 -8.60 5.51 -20.09
CA ARG A 184 -7.49 6.27 -20.64
C ARG A 184 -7.80 7.76 -20.48
N PRO A 185 -6.87 8.57 -19.92
CA PRO A 185 -7.10 10.00 -19.83
C PRO A 185 -7.30 10.59 -21.22
N ARG A 186 -8.44 11.28 -21.42
CA ARG A 186 -8.72 12.11 -22.60
C ARG A 186 -7.85 13.36 -22.55
N THR A 187 -6.56 13.25 -22.86
CA THR A 187 -5.73 14.44 -23.11
C THR A 187 -5.03 14.31 -24.45
N ASN A 188 -5.30 15.26 -25.36
CA ASN A 188 -4.61 15.41 -26.65
C ASN A 188 -3.15 15.86 -26.51
N LYS A 189 -2.65 16.06 -25.27
CA LYS A 189 -1.25 16.37 -25.02
C LYS A 189 -0.47 15.07 -25.01
N LYS A 190 0.24 14.79 -26.12
CA LYS A 190 1.33 13.80 -26.20
C LYS A 190 2.37 14.08 -25.10
N HIS A 191 2.12 13.60 -23.89
CA HIS A 191 3.13 13.52 -22.84
C HIS A 191 4.12 12.45 -23.30
N GLY A 192 5.34 12.89 -23.62
CA GLY A 192 6.40 12.09 -24.23
C GLY A 192 6.49 10.66 -23.68
N LYS A 193 6.44 9.70 -24.61
CA LYS A 193 6.82 8.27 -24.48
C LYS A 193 6.28 7.44 -23.29
N THR A 194 5.39 7.95 -22.44
CA THR A 194 5.05 7.24 -21.17
C THR A 194 3.59 6.77 -21.06
N LEU A 195 2.68 7.18 -21.95
CA LEU A 195 1.30 6.70 -21.95
C LEU A 195 1.06 5.41 -22.76
N LYS A 196 2.03 4.93 -23.55
CA LYS A 196 1.92 3.65 -24.30
C LYS A 196 2.00 2.39 -23.41
N LYS A 197 2.13 2.52 -22.08
CA LYS A 197 2.29 1.39 -21.14
C LYS A 197 1.25 1.32 -20.01
N ILE A 198 0.09 1.96 -20.15
CA ILE A 198 -1.07 1.63 -19.27
C ILE A 198 -1.80 0.37 -19.78
N GLY A 199 -1.36 -0.23 -20.89
CA GLY A 199 -1.67 -1.62 -21.24
C GLY A 199 -0.75 -2.64 -20.54
N ARG A 200 -0.31 -2.41 -19.30
CA ARG A 200 0.63 -3.32 -18.61
C ARG A 200 -0.02 -4.68 -18.31
N TRP A 201 -1.33 -4.69 -18.10
CA TRP A 201 -2.12 -5.91 -17.88
C TRP A 201 -2.49 -6.57 -19.21
N HIS A 202 -3.00 -5.79 -20.16
CA HIS A 202 -3.53 -6.30 -21.44
C HIS A 202 -2.47 -6.87 -22.41
N LYS A 203 -1.18 -6.50 -22.27
CA LYS A 203 -0.10 -7.01 -23.14
C LYS A 203 0.57 -8.28 -22.63
N ASN A 204 0.36 -8.64 -21.37
CA ASN A 204 0.93 -9.85 -20.78
C ASN A 204 -0.08 -11.00 -20.75
N SER A 205 -1.39 -10.71 -20.66
CA SER A 205 -2.45 -11.72 -20.75
C SER A 205 -2.49 -12.41 -22.12
N SER A 206 -2.25 -11.68 -23.21
CA SER A 206 -2.22 -12.24 -24.57
C SER A 206 -0.93 -12.99 -24.93
N ARG A 207 0.07 -13.05 -24.04
CA ARG A 207 1.32 -13.81 -24.24
C ARG A 207 1.40 -15.11 -23.45
N GLN A 208 0.46 -15.37 -22.54
CA GLN A 208 0.44 -16.58 -21.71
C GLN A 208 -0.76 -17.50 -22.02
N ILE A 209 -1.57 -17.16 -23.02
CA ILE A 209 -2.71 -17.98 -23.47
C ILE A 209 -2.33 -18.75 -24.77
N VAL A 210 -1.09 -18.60 -25.27
CA VAL A 210 -0.64 -19.18 -26.54
C VAL A 210 0.56 -20.13 -26.37
N ASP A 211 0.92 -20.49 -25.14
CA ASP A 211 1.86 -21.57 -24.82
C ASP A 211 1.21 -22.50 -23.79
#